data_AF-A0AAV5K5R9-F1
#
_entry.id   AF-A0AAV5K5R9-F1
#
_cell.length_a   1.000
_cell.length_b   1.000
_cell.length_c   1.000
_cell.angle_alpha   90.00
_cell.angle_beta   90.00
_cell.angle_gamma   90.00
#
_symmetry.space_group_name_H-M   'P 1'
#
loop_
_entity.id
_entity.type
_entity.pdbx_description
1 polymer ?
#
loop_
_entity_poly.entity_id
_entity_poly.type
_entity_poly.pdbx_seq_one_letter_code
_entity_poly.pdbx_strand_id
1 'polypeptide(L)'
;MVDGDHEQDQMLPIANVGRIMKQILPPRAKISRQAKQTIQECATEFVSFVTGEASDKCRKENRKTVNGDDICWALGTLGLDDYAEATMRYLHKYREAERKKASNQNKGTTSQDKDDEELKENDGRVPRLEDKEAQKDDARSKQLP
;
A
#
# COMPACT_ATOMS: atom_id res chain seq x y z
N MET A 1 15.86 -42.49 13.05
CA MET A 1 14.97 -42.52 11.86
C MET A 1 13.71 -41.74 12.20
N VAL A 2 13.83 -40.41 12.32
CA VAL A 2 12.68 -39.50 12.49
C VAL A 2 13.04 -38.19 11.78
N ASP A 3 13.29 -38.26 10.48
CA ASP A 3 13.73 -37.07 9.71
C ASP A 3 13.00 -36.94 8.36
N GLY A 4 12.09 -37.86 8.01
CA GLY A 4 11.38 -37.82 6.73
C GLY A 4 10.06 -37.04 6.73
N ASP A 5 9.42 -36.87 7.89
CA ASP A 5 8.07 -36.27 7.98
C ASP A 5 8.15 -34.74 8.13
N HIS A 6 9.10 -34.24 8.91
CA HIS A 6 9.28 -32.80 9.14
C HIS A 6 9.84 -32.04 7.94
N GLU A 7 10.65 -32.68 7.09
CA GLU A 7 11.14 -32.06 5.86
C GLU A 7 10.01 -31.82 4.86
N GLN A 8 9.00 -32.71 4.80
CA GLN A 8 7.88 -32.53 3.89
C GLN A 8 6.96 -31.38 4.29
N ASP A 9 6.80 -31.12 5.59
CA ASP A 9 6.00 -30.00 6.11
C ASP A 9 6.59 -28.63 5.72
N GLN A 10 7.90 -28.55 5.44
CA GLN A 10 8.56 -27.30 5.07
C GLN A 10 8.61 -27.08 3.54
N MET A 11 8.29 -28.10 2.75
CA MET A 11 8.32 -27.99 1.30
C MET A 11 7.08 -27.30 0.73
N LEU A 12 7.29 -26.52 -0.32
CA LEU A 12 6.17 -25.95 -1.10
C LEU A 12 5.33 -27.07 -1.75
N PRO A 13 4.01 -26.94 -1.88
CA PRO A 13 3.19 -27.97 -2.51
C PRO A 13 3.66 -28.30 -3.94
N ILE A 14 3.96 -29.57 -4.20
CA ILE A 14 4.50 -30.05 -5.50
C ILE A 14 3.62 -29.67 -6.70
N ALA A 15 2.30 -29.57 -6.49
CA ALA A 15 1.34 -29.14 -7.50
C ALA A 15 1.53 -27.67 -7.91
N ASN A 16 1.85 -26.80 -6.95
CA ASN A 16 2.11 -25.38 -7.21
C ASN A 16 3.44 -25.19 -7.94
N VAL A 17 4.48 -25.92 -7.53
CA VAL A 17 5.78 -25.97 -8.23
C VAL A 17 5.57 -26.40 -9.69
N GLY A 18 4.87 -27.53 -9.90
CA GLY A 18 4.57 -28.03 -11.24
C GLY A 18 3.77 -27.05 -12.11
N ARG A 19 2.84 -26.29 -11.52
CA ARG A 19 2.06 -25.27 -12.24
C ARG A 19 2.95 -24.11 -12.72
N ILE A 20 3.83 -23.59 -11.85
CA ILE A 20 4.75 -22.49 -12.18
C ILE A 20 5.76 -22.94 -13.24
N MET A 21 6.38 -24.11 -13.06
CA MET A 21 7.31 -24.66 -14.07
C MET A 21 6.65 -24.77 -15.45
N LYS A 22 5.35 -25.06 -15.52
CA LYS A 22 4.62 -25.21 -16.79
C LYS A 22 4.37 -23.89 -17.52
N GLN A 23 4.35 -22.75 -16.81
CA GLN A 23 4.06 -21.44 -17.41
C GLN A 23 5.11 -20.98 -18.42
N ILE A 24 6.36 -21.41 -18.25
CA ILE A 24 7.48 -21.07 -19.15
C ILE A 24 7.72 -22.12 -20.24
N LEU A 25 6.89 -23.18 -20.30
CA LEU A 25 7.06 -24.28 -21.24
C LEU A 25 5.95 -24.30 -22.30
N PRO A 26 6.20 -24.91 -23.48
CA PRO A 26 5.16 -25.11 -24.48
C PRO A 26 3.93 -25.86 -23.94
N PRO A 27 2.71 -25.61 -24.47
CA PRO A 27 1.46 -26.15 -23.92
C PRO A 27 1.47 -27.67 -23.68
N ARG A 28 2.06 -28.44 -24.59
CA ARG A 28 2.09 -29.91 -24.53
C ARG A 28 3.33 -30.52 -23.85
N ALA A 29 4.26 -29.71 -23.35
CA ALA A 29 5.45 -30.21 -22.68
C ALA A 29 5.09 -31.04 -21.43
N LYS A 30 5.83 -32.09 -21.13
CA LYS A 30 5.67 -32.89 -19.91
C LYS A 30 6.84 -32.61 -18.97
N ILE A 31 6.55 -32.56 -17.67
CA ILE A 31 7.57 -32.41 -16.62
C ILE A 31 7.56 -33.71 -15.81
N SER A 32 8.72 -34.35 -15.69
CA SER A 32 8.86 -35.58 -14.92
C SER A 32 8.60 -35.34 -13.43
N ARG A 33 8.27 -36.40 -12.68
CA ARG A 33 8.10 -36.30 -11.22
C ARG A 33 9.39 -35.84 -10.55
N GLN A 34 10.52 -36.42 -10.95
CA GLN A 34 11.84 -36.11 -10.39
C GLN A 34 12.20 -34.63 -10.61
N ALA A 35 11.97 -34.08 -11.81
CA ALA A 35 12.24 -32.66 -12.06
C ALA A 35 11.41 -31.73 -11.16
N LYS A 36 10.16 -32.08 -10.86
CA LYS A 36 9.34 -31.30 -9.92
C LYS A 36 9.88 -31.37 -8.49
N GLN A 37 10.35 -32.55 -8.06
CA GLN A 37 10.92 -32.74 -6.72
C GLN A 37 12.23 -31.95 -6.57
N THR A 38 13.13 -32.04 -7.55
CA THR A 38 14.38 -31.26 -7.53
C THR A 38 14.10 -29.76 -7.47
N ILE A 39 13.16 -29.23 -8.25
CA ILE A 39 12.82 -27.79 -8.17
C ILE A 39 12.11 -27.44 -6.86
N GLN A 40 11.33 -28.34 -6.26
CA GLN A 40 10.71 -28.14 -4.95
C GLN A 40 11.78 -28.03 -3.85
N GLU A 41 12.78 -28.91 -3.86
CA GLU A 41 13.94 -28.88 -2.98
C GLU A 41 14.73 -27.58 -3.18
N CYS A 42 15.10 -27.25 -4.42
CA CYS A 42 15.82 -26.01 -4.73
C CYS A 42 15.05 -24.75 -4.34
N ALA A 43 13.72 -24.73 -4.51
CA ALA A 43 12.90 -23.58 -4.12
C ALA A 43 12.86 -23.40 -2.59
N THR A 44 12.84 -24.51 -1.85
CA THR A 44 12.87 -24.49 -0.38
C THR A 44 14.23 -24.01 0.11
N GLU A 45 15.31 -24.53 -0.47
CA GLU A 45 16.68 -24.09 -0.20
C GLU A 45 16.88 -22.62 -0.57
N PHE A 46 16.35 -22.16 -1.70
CA PHE A 46 16.42 -20.76 -2.13
C PHE A 46 15.82 -19.80 -1.09
N VAL A 47 14.66 -20.15 -0.50
CA VAL A 47 14.06 -19.35 0.57
C VAL A 47 15.00 -19.30 1.78
N SER A 48 15.52 -20.44 2.22
CA SER A 48 16.47 -20.51 3.35
C SER A 48 17.77 -19.74 3.06
N PHE A 49 18.27 -19.80 1.83
CA PHE A 49 19.50 -19.14 1.43
C PHE A 49 19.36 -17.61 1.43
N VAL A 50 18.34 -17.09 0.76
CA VAL A 50 18.08 -15.63 0.70
C VAL A 50 17.75 -15.08 2.08
N THR A 51 16.93 -15.79 2.86
CA THR A 51 16.58 -15.36 4.22
C THR A 51 17.76 -15.45 5.19
N GLY A 52 18.66 -16.41 5.00
CA GLY A 52 19.93 -16.49 5.73
C GLY A 52 20.80 -15.24 5.50
N GLU A 53 21.03 -14.87 4.25
CA GLU A 53 21.84 -13.69 3.88
C GLU A 53 21.20 -12.38 4.40
N ALA A 54 19.88 -12.24 4.28
CA ALA A 54 19.14 -11.10 4.82
C ALA A 54 19.20 -11.04 6.36
N SER A 55 19.08 -12.18 7.02
CA SER A 55 19.22 -12.31 8.48
C SER A 55 20.61 -11.89 8.94
N ASP A 56 21.65 -12.31 8.23
CA ASP A 56 23.03 -11.97 8.54
C ASP A 56 23.27 -10.45 8.49
N LYS A 57 22.77 -9.77 7.45
CA LYS A 57 22.79 -8.30 7.40
C LYS A 57 22.01 -7.66 8.55
N CYS A 58 20.77 -8.12 8.78
CA CYS A 58 19.93 -7.58 9.85
C CYS A 58 20.63 -7.65 11.21
N ARG A 59 21.27 -8.79 11.51
CA ARG A 59 22.03 -8.98 12.75
C ARG A 59 23.29 -8.10 12.80
N LYS A 60 24.03 -7.95 11.70
CA LYS A 60 25.19 -7.05 11.60
C LYS A 60 24.82 -5.58 11.89
N GLU A 61 23.58 -5.19 11.56
CA GLU A 61 23.03 -3.86 11.87
C GLU A 61 22.37 -3.76 13.26
N ASN A 62 22.59 -4.74 14.15
CA ASN A 62 21.99 -4.81 15.49
C ASN A 62 20.45 -4.80 15.50
N ARG A 63 19.80 -5.22 14.41
CA ARG A 63 18.34 -5.37 14.34
C ARG A 63 17.92 -6.81 14.62
N LYS A 64 16.79 -6.97 15.31
CA LYS A 64 16.20 -8.29 15.63
C LYS A 64 15.12 -8.73 14.63
N THR A 65 14.69 -7.83 13.75
CA THR A 65 13.59 -8.07 12.80
C THR A 65 14.08 -7.82 11.40
N VAL A 66 14.05 -8.88 10.58
CA VAL A 66 14.31 -8.82 9.14
C VAL A 66 13.15 -8.08 8.48
N ASN A 67 13.46 -7.13 7.61
CA ASN A 67 12.47 -6.35 6.87
C ASN A 67 12.58 -6.61 5.35
N GLY A 68 11.68 -5.99 4.56
CA GLY A 68 11.70 -6.15 3.10
C GLY A 68 12.92 -5.55 2.41
N ASP A 69 13.55 -4.54 3.00
CA ASP A 69 14.76 -3.92 2.43
C ASP A 69 15.98 -4.84 2.59
N ASP A 70 16.03 -5.65 3.65
CA ASP A 70 17.03 -6.72 3.84
C ASP A 70 16.97 -7.77 2.74
N ILE A 71 15.74 -8.17 2.36
CA ILE A 71 15.52 -9.14 1.28
C ILE A 71 15.98 -8.55 -0.06
N CYS A 72 15.64 -7.29 -0.35
CA CYS A 72 16.08 -6.62 -1.58
C CYS A 72 17.61 -6.54 -1.65
N TRP A 73 18.26 -6.22 -0.52
CA TRP A 73 19.72 -6.21 -0.45
C TRP A 73 20.33 -7.60 -0.64
N ALA A 74 19.79 -8.62 0.03
CA ALA A 74 20.30 -9.99 -0.08
C ALA A 74 20.25 -10.48 -1.53
N LEU A 75 19.14 -10.23 -2.24
CA LEU A 75 19.03 -10.57 -3.66
C LEU A 75 20.12 -9.89 -4.50
N GLY A 76 20.42 -8.62 -4.28
CA GLY A 76 21.51 -7.92 -4.98
C GLY A 76 22.89 -8.50 -4.65
N THR A 77 23.18 -8.75 -3.36
CA THR A 77 24.46 -9.36 -2.93
C THR A 77 24.68 -10.76 -3.53
N LEU A 78 23.60 -11.51 -3.73
CA LEU A 78 23.62 -12.85 -4.33
C LEU A 78 23.69 -12.84 -5.87
N GLY A 79 23.76 -11.66 -6.50
CA GLY A 79 23.82 -11.51 -7.96
C GLY A 79 22.48 -11.70 -8.67
N LEU A 80 21.36 -11.53 -7.95
CA LEU A 80 19.99 -11.64 -8.47
C LEU A 80 19.39 -10.24 -8.70
N ASP A 81 20.15 -9.36 -9.36
CA ASP A 81 19.83 -7.92 -9.48
C ASP A 81 18.45 -7.65 -10.09
N ASP A 82 18.07 -8.38 -11.16
CA ASP A 82 16.76 -8.26 -11.79
C ASP A 82 15.61 -8.57 -10.82
N TYR A 83 15.83 -9.55 -9.93
CA TYR A 83 14.87 -9.91 -8.88
C TYR A 83 14.86 -8.88 -7.74
N ALA A 84 16.02 -8.35 -7.37
CA ALA A 84 16.13 -7.29 -6.37
C ALA A 84 15.33 -6.05 -6.79
N GLU A 85 15.49 -5.63 -8.04
CA GLU A 85 14.78 -4.48 -8.61
C GLU A 85 13.26 -4.72 -8.70
N ALA A 86 12.85 -5.91 -9.17
CA ALA A 86 11.44 -6.31 -9.20
C ALA A 86 10.81 -6.33 -7.79
N THR A 87 11.53 -6.88 -6.81
CA THR A 87 11.07 -6.99 -5.42
C THR A 87 10.97 -5.61 -4.76
N MET A 88 11.92 -4.70 -5.01
CA MET A 88 11.87 -3.34 -4.50
C MET A 88 10.64 -2.58 -5.02
N ARG A 89 10.34 -2.69 -6.32
CA ARG A 89 9.11 -2.11 -6.90
C ARG A 89 7.85 -2.68 -6.25
N TYR A 90 7.82 -3.98 -6.00
CA TYR A 90 6.71 -4.62 -5.31
C TYR A 90 6.56 -4.11 -3.87
N LEU A 91 7.66 -4.04 -3.11
CA LEU A 91 7.68 -3.55 -1.73
C LEU A 91 7.16 -2.11 -1.63
N HIS A 92 7.53 -1.25 -2.58
CA HIS A 92 7.03 0.13 -2.63
C HIS A 92 5.49 0.16 -2.77
N LYS A 93 4.96 -0.57 -3.77
CA LYS A 93 3.50 -0.67 -4.00
C LYS A 93 2.76 -1.29 -2.82
N TYR A 94 3.34 -2.30 -2.19
CA TYR A 94 2.78 -2.93 -0.99
C TYR A 94 2.66 -1.91 0.15
N ARG A 95 3.73 -1.17 0.45
CA ARG A 95 3.74 -0.12 1.48
C ARG A 95 2.70 0.98 1.19
N GLU A 96 2.52 1.38 -0.08
CA GLU A 96 1.46 2.32 -0.48
C GLU A 96 0.05 1.77 -0.23
N ALA A 97 -0.20 0.51 -0.60
CA ALA A 97 -1.49 -0.13 -0.40
C ALA A 97 -1.84 -0.26 1.09
N GLU A 98 -0.87 -0.63 1.93
CA GLU A 98 -1.06 -0.72 3.38
C GLU A 98 -1.39 0.65 4.00
N ARG A 99 -0.72 1.73 3.56
CA ARG A 99 -1.06 3.10 3.99
C ARG A 99 -2.49 3.50 3.62
N LYS A 100 -2.94 3.15 2.41
CA LYS A 100 -4.31 3.42 1.95
C LYS A 100 -5.34 2.66 2.80
N LYS A 101 -5.10 1.38 3.09
CA LYS A 101 -5.98 0.58 3.97
C LYS A 101 -6.10 1.18 5.37
N ALA A 102 -4.97 1.59 5.97
CA ALA A 102 -4.97 2.25 7.28
C ALA A 102 -5.76 3.57 7.26
N SER A 103 -5.60 4.38 6.20
CA SER A 103 -6.35 5.64 6.06
C SER A 103 -7.86 5.45 5.89
N ASN A 104 -8.29 4.35 5.26
CA ASN A 104 -9.70 4.04 5.06
C ASN A 104 -10.38 3.53 6.34
N GLN A 105 -9.64 2.83 7.21
CA GLN A 105 -10.15 2.41 8.52
C GLN A 105 -10.34 3.61 9.47
N ASN A 106 -9.50 4.63 9.36
CA ASN A 106 -9.57 5.82 10.22
C ASN A 106 -10.67 6.82 9.82
N LYS A 107 -11.33 6.63 8.66
CA LYS A 107 -12.49 7.44 8.24
C LYS A 107 -13.83 6.94 8.79
N GLY A 108 -13.88 5.72 9.36
CA GLY A 108 -15.10 5.16 9.96
C GLY A 108 -15.43 5.69 11.35
N THR A 109 -14.54 6.45 11.99
CA THR A 109 -14.63 6.88 13.40
C THR A 109 -14.78 8.40 13.60
N THR A 110 -14.97 9.20 12.54
CA THR A 110 -15.07 10.68 12.66
C THR A 110 -16.24 11.26 11.83
N SER A 111 -17.39 10.60 11.80
CA SER A 111 -18.59 11.13 11.11
C SER A 111 -19.88 10.91 11.90
N GLN A 112 -19.82 11.15 13.20
CA GLN A 112 -20.95 11.55 14.03
C GLN A 112 -20.44 12.71 14.90
N ASP A 113 -21.30 13.69 15.19
CA ASP A 113 -21.03 14.92 15.96
C ASP A 113 -20.54 16.14 15.16
N LYS A 114 -21.30 16.58 14.16
CA LYS A 114 -21.60 18.01 13.93
C LYS A 114 -22.88 18.10 13.12
N ASP A 115 -24.01 18.32 13.77
CA ASP A 115 -25.20 19.00 13.25
C ASP A 115 -26.24 18.99 14.38
N ASP A 116 -26.20 20.00 15.25
CA ASP A 116 -27.34 20.48 16.05
C ASP A 116 -26.91 21.72 16.86
N GLU A 117 -27.16 22.91 16.31
CA GLU A 117 -27.52 24.09 17.11
C GLU A 117 -28.49 24.95 16.30
N GLU A 118 -29.77 24.76 16.61
CA GLU A 118 -30.93 25.42 16.03
C GLU A 118 -31.20 26.77 16.73
N LEU A 119 -31.12 27.84 15.93
CA LEU A 119 -31.84 29.11 15.95
C LEU A 119 -32.45 29.61 17.27
N LYS A 120 -31.87 30.69 17.82
CA LYS A 120 -32.55 31.56 18.79
C LYS A 120 -33.39 32.64 18.08
N GLU A 121 -34.67 32.59 18.43
CA GLU A 121 -35.78 33.52 18.23
C GLU A 121 -35.42 34.99 18.51
N ASN A 122 -35.83 35.92 17.64
CA ASN A 122 -36.01 37.32 18.03
C ASN A 122 -37.21 37.95 17.30
N ASP A 123 -38.26 38.16 18.08
CA ASP A 123 -39.48 38.91 17.79
C ASP A 123 -39.20 40.43 17.81
N GLY A 124 -39.93 41.18 16.97
CA GLY A 124 -40.23 42.58 17.28
C GLY A 124 -39.60 43.68 16.41
N ARG A 125 -40.46 44.22 15.52
CA ARG A 125 -40.58 45.63 15.06
C ARG A 125 -39.64 46.18 13.97
N VAL A 126 -40.28 46.32 12.80
CA VAL A 126 -39.94 47.20 11.67
C VAL A 126 -39.85 48.69 12.03
N PRO A 127 -38.80 49.41 11.61
CA PRO A 127 -38.83 50.88 11.52
C PRO A 127 -39.36 51.36 10.16
N ARG A 128 -40.36 52.23 10.22
CA ARG A 128 -41.01 52.94 9.11
C ARG A 128 -40.18 54.16 8.70
N LEU A 129 -39.90 54.31 7.41
CA LEU A 129 -39.19 55.44 6.80
C LEU A 129 -40.18 56.51 6.35
N GLU A 130 -40.37 57.61 7.08
CA GLU A 130 -40.92 58.87 6.55
C GLU A 130 -40.34 60.09 7.29
N ASP A 131 -40.25 61.19 6.55
CA ASP A 131 -39.84 62.57 6.87
C ASP A 131 -38.33 62.89 6.98
N LYS A 132 -37.76 63.93 6.37
CA LYS A 132 -38.11 64.92 5.32
C LYS A 132 -36.87 65.84 5.19
N GLU A 133 -36.62 66.35 3.98
CA GLU A 133 -36.10 67.71 3.66
C GLU A 133 -34.79 68.19 4.32
N ALA A 134 -33.88 68.94 3.71
CA ALA A 134 -33.70 69.54 2.41
C ALA A 134 -32.27 70.10 2.39
N GLN A 135 -31.60 70.11 1.24
CA GLN A 135 -30.89 71.30 0.77
C GLN A 135 -30.61 71.11 -0.72
N LYS A 136 -31.16 72.04 -1.50
CA LYS A 136 -30.90 72.22 -2.93
C LYS A 136 -29.60 73.02 -3.12
N ASP A 137 -29.24 73.15 -4.40
CA ASP A 137 -28.30 74.11 -5.00
C ASP A 137 -26.85 73.57 -5.03
N ASP A 138 -26.22 73.29 -6.17
CA ASP A 138 -25.99 74.23 -7.26
C ASP A 138 -25.57 73.52 -8.58
N ALA A 139 -25.88 74.19 -9.69
CA ALA A 139 -25.32 74.11 -11.05
C ALA A 139 -25.16 72.73 -11.74
N ARG A 140 -26.05 72.35 -12.67
CA ARG A 140 -26.15 72.79 -14.08
C ARG A 140 -25.01 72.30 -15.00
N SER A 141 -25.47 71.56 -16.02
CA SER A 141 -24.85 71.31 -17.35
C SER A 141 -23.70 70.30 -17.40
N LYS A 142 -23.57 69.42 -18.39
CA LYS A 142 -24.27 69.12 -19.66
C LYS A 142 -23.62 67.80 -20.16
N GLN A 143 -24.44 66.83 -20.57
CA GLN A 143 -24.54 66.35 -21.96
C GLN A 143 -23.29 65.61 -22.52
N LEU A 144 -23.42 64.28 -22.63
CA LEU A 144 -23.34 63.43 -23.85
C LEU A 144 -22.67 64.03 -25.12
N PRO A 145 -22.00 63.22 -25.96
CA PRO A 145 -22.50 61.93 -26.48
C PRO A 145 -21.73 60.68 -26.05
#